data_AF-A0A536RVK8-F1
#
_entry.id   AF-A0A536RVK8-F1
#
_cell.length_a   1.000
_cell.length_b   1.000
_cell.length_c   1.000
_cell.angle_alpha   90.00
_cell.angle_beta   90.00
_cell.angle_gamma   90.00
#
_symmetry.space_group_name_H-M   'P 1'
#
loop_
_entity.id
_entity.type
_entity.pdbx_description
1 polymer ?
#
loop_
_entity_poly.entity_id
_entity_poly.type
_entity_poly.pdbx_seq_one_letter_code
_entity_poly.pdbx_strand_id
1 'polypeptide(L)'
;MTRNAPLAGTLGCSEFDSAALADSAAIATSGAPQVRTYRHDLGSIDVYVEPYIAAPTLVVFAATPVAQALLRWAPDVGFRPVMAARAADLPDDIDGELFVVHTNHDADDLVQALEAVLPRDPRFIGLVGSRRHTGHHLEALRAKGVPEEVIARIQSPVGLDIGARTPAEIALSILAGLVAVRRGGGGGWKSKNG
;
A
#
# COMPACT_ATOMS: atom_id res chain seq x y z
N MET A 1 -6.02 -11.78 -5.54
CA MET A 1 -5.54 -12.78 -6.53
C MET A 1 -4.06 -12.57 -6.76
N THR A 2 -3.22 -13.48 -6.27
CA THR A 2 -1.86 -13.64 -6.80
C THR A 2 -2.01 -13.97 -8.28
N ARG A 3 -1.34 -13.25 -9.18
CA ARG A 3 -1.48 -13.47 -10.64
C ARG A 3 -1.10 -14.89 -11.11
N ASN A 4 -0.52 -15.72 -10.22
CA ASN A 4 -0.04 -17.07 -10.50
C ASN A 4 -0.66 -18.16 -9.60
N ALA A 5 -1.76 -17.89 -8.87
CA ALA A 5 -2.39 -18.95 -8.08
C ALA A 5 -3.01 -20.02 -9.02
N PRO A 6 -2.78 -21.32 -8.78
CA PRO A 6 -3.38 -22.37 -9.60
C PRO A 6 -4.91 -22.35 -9.47
N LEU A 7 -5.60 -22.53 -10.59
CA LEU A 7 -7.04 -22.74 -10.62
C LEU A 7 -7.38 -23.98 -9.78
N ALA A 8 -8.32 -23.84 -8.86
CA ALA A 8 -8.86 -24.93 -8.07
C ALA A 8 -10.37 -25.03 -8.29
N GLY A 9 -10.84 -26.22 -8.65
CA GLY A 9 -12.24 -26.47 -8.97
C GLY A 9 -12.59 -26.27 -10.45
N THR A 10 -13.87 -26.44 -10.77
CA THR A 10 -14.44 -26.31 -12.12
C THR A 10 -15.87 -25.79 -12.02
N LEU A 11 -16.30 -25.07 -13.05
CA LEU A 11 -17.67 -24.64 -13.31
C LEU A 11 -18.49 -25.72 -14.03
N GLY A 12 -17.91 -26.92 -14.23
CA GLY A 12 -18.57 -28.10 -14.77
C GLY A 12 -18.26 -28.39 -16.24
N CYS A 13 -17.58 -27.49 -16.96
CA CYS A 13 -17.12 -27.71 -18.33
C CYS A 13 -15.90 -26.85 -18.66
N SER A 14 -14.99 -27.38 -19.49
CA SER A 14 -13.77 -26.70 -19.92
C SER A 14 -14.00 -25.35 -20.63
N GLU A 15 -15.12 -25.22 -21.35
CA GLU A 15 -15.48 -23.97 -22.05
C GLU A 15 -15.86 -22.87 -21.05
N PHE A 16 -16.64 -23.21 -20.02
CA PHE A 16 -16.98 -22.28 -18.94
C PHE A 16 -15.75 -21.90 -18.11
N ASP A 17 -14.90 -22.88 -17.77
CA ASP A 17 -13.67 -22.64 -17.01
C ASP A 17 -12.73 -21.69 -17.75
N SER A 18 -12.56 -21.91 -19.07
CA SER A 18 -11.72 -21.06 -19.91
C SER A 18 -12.28 -19.65 -20.04
N ALA A 19 -13.59 -19.50 -20.23
CA ALA A 19 -14.24 -18.20 -20.31
C ALA A 19 -14.15 -17.43 -18.98
N ALA A 20 -14.37 -18.10 -17.85
CA ALA A 20 -14.24 -17.50 -16.53
C ALA A 20 -12.80 -17.10 -16.19
N LEU A 21 -11.82 -17.90 -16.62
CA LEU A 21 -10.41 -17.56 -16.46
C LEU A 21 -10.05 -16.31 -17.28
N ALA A 22 -10.53 -16.20 -18.52
CA ALA A 22 -10.30 -15.03 -19.37
C ALA A 22 -10.86 -13.74 -18.75
N ASP A 23 -12.03 -13.81 -18.12
CA ASP A 23 -12.69 -12.66 -17.47
C ASP A 23 -12.05 -12.30 -16.11
N SER A 24 -11.36 -13.23 -15.45
CA SER A 24 -10.90 -13.11 -14.06
C SER A 24 -10.05 -11.86 -13.78
N ALA A 25 -9.18 -11.46 -14.71
CA ALA A 25 -8.32 -10.29 -14.55
C ALA A 25 -9.11 -8.98 -14.56
N ALA A 26 -10.10 -8.87 -15.45
CA ALA A 26 -10.98 -7.70 -15.53
C ALA A 26 -11.87 -7.61 -14.29
N ILE A 27 -12.39 -8.75 -13.82
CA ILE A 27 -13.19 -8.85 -12.60
C ILE A 27 -12.38 -8.49 -11.36
N ALA A 28 -11.15 -9.00 -11.24
CA ALA A 28 -10.26 -8.64 -10.14
C ALA A 28 -9.96 -7.14 -10.12
N THR A 29 -9.80 -6.53 -11.30
CA THR A 29 -9.53 -5.09 -11.45
C THR A 29 -10.73 -4.24 -11.08
N SER A 30 -11.96 -4.69 -11.34
CA SER A 30 -13.16 -3.92 -10.97
C SER A 30 -13.35 -3.84 -9.45
N GLY A 31 -12.84 -4.83 -8.69
CA GLY A 31 -12.91 -4.86 -7.23
C GLY A 31 -14.32 -4.95 -6.65
N ALA A 32 -15.34 -5.13 -7.49
CA ALA A 32 -16.75 -5.22 -7.13
C ALA A 32 -17.30 -6.62 -7.47
N PRO A 33 -18.16 -7.20 -6.60
CA PRO A 33 -18.86 -8.44 -6.91
C PRO A 33 -19.76 -8.28 -8.14
N GLN A 34 -19.85 -9.32 -8.94
CA GLN A 34 -20.63 -9.30 -10.19
C GLN A 34 -21.12 -10.68 -10.59
N VAL A 35 -22.26 -10.73 -11.28
CA VAL A 35 -22.74 -11.95 -11.92
C VAL A 35 -22.26 -11.97 -13.38
N ARG A 36 -21.78 -13.13 -13.84
CA ARG A 36 -21.38 -13.39 -15.23
C ARG A 36 -22.14 -14.58 -15.76
N THR A 37 -22.73 -14.43 -16.94
CA THR A 37 -23.36 -15.54 -17.65
C THR A 37 -22.38 -16.10 -18.67
N TYR A 38 -21.99 -17.36 -18.50
CA TYR A 38 -21.20 -18.09 -19.50
C TYR A 38 -22.13 -19.01 -20.28
N ARG A 39 -21.94 -19.06 -21.61
CA ARG A 39 -22.80 -19.82 -22.53
C ARG A 39 -21.96 -20.78 -23.37
N HIS A 40 -22.53 -21.94 -23.66
CA HIS A 40 -22.00 -22.90 -24.61
C HIS A 40 -23.15 -23.67 -25.28
N ASP A 41 -22.83 -24.59 -26.20
CA ASP A 41 -23.82 -25.24 -27.06
C ASP A 41 -24.89 -26.06 -26.32
N LEU A 42 -24.60 -26.56 -25.11
CA LEU A 42 -25.56 -27.36 -24.32
C LEU A 42 -26.25 -26.57 -23.21
N GLY A 43 -25.96 -25.28 -23.02
CA GLY A 43 -26.62 -24.45 -22.01
C GLY A 43 -25.85 -23.22 -21.56
N SER A 44 -26.24 -22.69 -20.40
CA SER A 44 -25.59 -21.53 -19.79
C SER A 44 -25.60 -21.63 -18.27
N ILE A 45 -24.63 -20.99 -17.65
CA ILE A 45 -24.55 -20.84 -16.19
C ILE A 45 -24.42 -19.37 -15.82
N ASP A 46 -24.99 -18.99 -14.68
CA ASP A 46 -24.75 -17.72 -14.03
C ASP A 46 -23.77 -17.92 -12.87
N VAL A 47 -22.64 -17.22 -12.92
CA VAL A 47 -21.56 -17.31 -11.93
C VAL A 47 -21.47 -16.00 -11.20
N TYR A 48 -21.72 -16.03 -9.89
CA TYR A 48 -21.42 -14.92 -9.00
C TYR A 48 -19.91 -14.92 -8.69
N VAL A 49 -19.22 -13.86 -9.10
CA VAL A 49 -17.78 -13.69 -8.91
C VAL A 49 -17.53 -12.54 -7.96
N GLU A 50 -16.86 -12.82 -6.85
CA GLU A 50 -16.43 -11.83 -5.88
C GLU A 50 -14.90 -11.68 -5.90
N PRO A 51 -14.37 -10.52 -6.32
CA PRO A 51 -12.93 -10.31 -6.38
C PRO A 51 -12.33 -10.15 -4.98
N TYR A 52 -11.45 -11.06 -4.58
CA TYR A 52 -10.64 -10.93 -3.37
C TYR A 52 -9.33 -10.20 -3.67
N ILE A 53 -9.29 -8.90 -3.36
CA ILE A 53 -8.08 -8.08 -3.45
C ILE A 53 -7.25 -8.31 -2.19
N ALA A 54 -5.96 -8.63 -2.36
CA ALA A 54 -5.05 -8.77 -1.22
C ALA A 54 -5.00 -7.45 -0.43
N ALA A 55 -5.03 -7.55 0.90
CA ALA A 55 -4.94 -6.36 1.74
C ALA A 55 -3.63 -5.60 1.43
N PRO A 56 -3.68 -4.28 1.18
CA PRO A 56 -2.49 -3.50 0.92
C PRO A 56 -1.48 -3.63 2.06
N THR A 57 -0.21 -3.74 1.70
CA THR A 57 0.86 -3.92 2.68
C THR A 57 1.33 -2.56 3.17
N LEU A 58 1.34 -2.34 4.49
CA LEU A 58 1.91 -1.17 5.13
C LEU A 58 3.26 -1.54 5.76
N VAL A 59 4.35 -1.15 5.11
CA VAL A 59 5.69 -1.25 5.67
C VAL A 59 5.94 -0.06 6.58
N VAL A 60 6.30 -0.33 7.84
CA VAL A 60 6.65 0.68 8.83
C VAL A 60 8.12 0.52 9.19
N PHE A 61 8.89 1.59 9.01
CA PHE A 61 10.29 1.66 9.41
C PHE A 61 10.47 2.41 10.73
N ALA A 62 11.52 2.01 11.44
CA ALA A 62 11.92 2.43 12.78
C ALA A 62 10.93 2.06 13.89
N ALA A 63 11.43 1.42 14.96
CA ALA A 63 10.63 0.95 16.09
C ALA A 63 10.29 2.08 17.08
N THR A 64 9.48 3.05 16.65
CA THR A 64 9.03 4.17 17.49
C THR A 64 7.66 3.90 18.13
N PRO A 65 7.23 4.68 19.14
CA PRO A 65 5.86 4.61 19.66
C PRO A 65 4.78 4.88 18.61
N VAL A 66 5.07 5.71 17.60
CA VAL A 66 4.18 5.92 16.44
C VAL A 66 4.06 4.63 15.64
N ALA A 67 5.18 3.96 15.36
CA ALA A 67 5.19 2.70 14.63
C ALA A 67 4.40 1.61 15.37
N GLN A 68 4.56 1.49 16.69
CA GLN A 68 3.78 0.53 17.49
C GLN A 68 2.28 0.77 17.36
N ALA A 69 1.82 2.03 17.40
CA ALA A 69 0.42 2.36 17.19
C ALA A 69 -0.06 2.06 15.76
N LEU A 70 0.76 2.35 14.75
CA LEU A 70 0.47 2.01 13.34
C LEU A 70 0.30 0.49 13.17
N LEU A 71 1.27 -0.31 13.64
CA LEU A 71 1.20 -1.77 13.54
C LEU A 71 -0.05 -2.34 14.22
N ARG A 72 -0.45 -1.75 15.35
CA ARG A 72 -1.62 -2.18 16.12
C ARG A 72 -2.93 -1.92 15.39
N TRP A 73 -3.09 -0.75 14.77
CA TRP A 73 -4.38 -0.30 14.21
C TRP A 73 -4.52 -0.50 12.70
N ALA A 74 -3.41 -0.68 11.98
CA ALA A 74 -3.43 -0.92 10.54
C ALA A 74 -4.35 -2.10 10.11
N PRO A 75 -4.40 -3.25 10.82
CA PRO A 75 -5.32 -4.35 10.48
C PRO A 75 -6.79 -3.94 10.53
N ASP A 76 -7.18 -3.14 11.53
CA ASP A 76 -8.58 -2.71 11.73
C ASP A 76 -9.08 -1.82 10.60
N VAL A 77 -8.17 -1.16 9.88
CA VAL A 77 -8.48 -0.37 8.68
C VAL A 77 -8.08 -1.07 7.38
N GLY A 78 -7.81 -2.37 7.42
CA GLY A 78 -7.62 -3.24 6.26
C GLY A 78 -6.26 -3.13 5.59
N PHE A 79 -5.20 -2.82 6.34
CA PHE A 79 -3.82 -2.96 5.88
C PHE A 79 -3.17 -4.18 6.53
N ARG A 80 -2.26 -4.83 5.81
CA ARG A 80 -1.34 -5.82 6.39
C ARG A 80 -0.08 -5.10 6.84
N PRO A 81 0.15 -4.87 8.15
CA PRO A 81 1.34 -4.18 8.61
C PRO A 81 2.57 -5.10 8.61
N VAL A 82 3.72 -4.55 8.25
CA VAL A 82 5.03 -5.19 8.39
C VAL A 82 6.00 -4.19 8.99
N MET A 83 6.71 -4.58 10.05
CA MET A 83 7.83 -3.82 10.56
C MET A 83 9.09 -4.22 9.80
N ALA A 84 9.84 -3.25 9.28
CA ALA A 84 11.13 -3.48 8.66
C ALA A 84 12.19 -2.58 9.30
N ALA A 85 13.37 -3.12 9.59
CA ALA A 85 14.53 -2.33 9.97
C ALA A 85 15.46 -2.13 8.77
N ARG A 86 15.52 -3.10 7.86
CA ARG A 86 16.37 -3.06 6.66
C ARG A 86 15.67 -3.68 5.45
N ALA A 87 16.28 -3.51 4.28
CA ALA A 87 15.80 -4.09 3.01
C ALA A 87 15.48 -5.58 3.08
N ALA A 88 16.32 -6.35 3.79
CA ALA A 88 16.19 -7.79 3.96
C ALA A 88 15.01 -8.22 4.84
N ASP A 89 14.39 -7.30 5.59
CA ASP A 89 13.21 -7.59 6.39
C ASP A 89 11.91 -7.38 5.60
N LEU A 90 12.01 -6.88 4.36
CA LEU A 90 10.86 -6.69 3.48
C LEU A 90 10.40 -8.07 2.96
N PRO A 91 9.10 -8.36 2.99
CA PRO A 91 8.59 -9.62 2.49
C PRO A 91 8.87 -9.75 0.99
N ASP A 92 9.19 -10.97 0.58
CA ASP A 92 9.34 -11.31 -0.84
C ASP A 92 7.98 -11.23 -1.57
N ASP A 93 6.90 -11.53 -0.84
CA ASP A 93 5.51 -11.50 -1.30
C ASP A 93 4.80 -10.21 -0.86
N ILE A 94 4.96 -9.16 -1.67
CA ILE A 94 4.08 -7.99 -1.59
C ILE A 94 3.01 -8.15 -2.67
N ASP A 95 1.91 -8.80 -2.28
CA ASP A 95 0.69 -8.83 -3.08
C ASP A 95 -0.11 -7.53 -2.91
N GLY A 96 -0.59 -6.97 -4.01
CA GLY A 96 -1.40 -5.75 -4.00
C GLY A 96 -0.57 -4.48 -3.85
N GLU A 97 -1.15 -3.47 -3.20
CA GLU A 97 -0.56 -2.14 -3.12
C GLU A 97 0.41 -2.01 -1.94
N LEU A 98 1.51 -1.30 -2.16
CA LEU A 98 2.52 -1.06 -1.13
C LEU A 98 2.42 0.38 -0.59
N PHE A 99 2.35 0.51 0.72
CA PHE A 99 2.41 1.77 1.46
C PHE A 99 3.61 1.73 2.40
N VAL A 100 4.36 2.83 2.47
CA VAL A 100 5.57 2.92 3.28
C VAL A 100 5.50 4.12 4.22
N VAL A 101 5.80 3.92 5.49
CA VAL A 101 5.94 4.99 6.48
C VAL A 101 7.25 4.83 7.25
N HIS A 102 8.10 5.86 7.23
CA HIS A 102 9.26 5.95 8.10
C HIS A 102 8.95 6.82 9.31
N THR A 103 9.06 6.26 10.52
CA THR A 103 8.56 6.94 11.74
C THR A 103 9.64 7.69 12.53
N ASN A 104 10.90 7.62 12.09
CA ASN A 104 12.02 8.36 12.67
C ASN A 104 12.71 9.22 11.59
N HIS A 105 12.71 10.55 11.70
CA HIS A 105 13.40 11.42 10.74
C HIS A 105 14.89 11.55 10.97
N ASP A 106 15.38 11.24 12.18
CA ASP A 106 16.79 11.33 12.54
C ASP A 106 17.51 9.98 12.36
N ALA A 107 16.88 9.03 11.67
CA ALA A 107 17.48 7.71 11.46
C ALA A 107 18.58 7.78 10.39
N ASP A 108 19.78 7.34 10.75
CA ASP A 108 20.95 7.31 9.85
C ASP A 108 20.75 6.39 8.64
N ASP A 109 19.82 5.44 8.74
CA ASP A 109 19.49 4.44 7.72
C ASP A 109 18.25 4.80 6.89
N LEU A 110 17.66 5.99 7.07
CA LEU A 110 16.42 6.38 6.38
C LEU A 110 16.58 6.34 4.86
N VAL A 111 17.68 6.87 4.32
CA VAL A 111 17.94 6.88 2.87
C VAL A 111 18.01 5.45 2.32
N GLN A 112 18.71 4.57 3.02
CA GLN A 112 18.88 3.16 2.69
C GLN A 112 17.55 2.42 2.76
N ALA A 113 16.72 2.71 3.76
CA ALA A 113 15.36 2.17 3.89
C ALA A 113 14.48 2.58 2.70
N LEU A 114 14.58 3.84 2.24
CA LEU A 114 13.84 4.31 1.07
C LEU A 114 14.34 3.67 -0.22
N GLU A 115 15.65 3.57 -0.44
CA GLU A 115 16.23 2.88 -1.60
C GLU A 115 15.76 1.42 -1.71
N ALA A 116 15.54 0.74 -0.58
CA ALA A 116 15.08 -0.64 -0.56
C ALA A 116 13.64 -0.84 -1.05
N VAL A 117 12.79 0.19 -0.95
CA VAL A 117 11.37 0.11 -1.31
C VAL A 117 11.06 0.80 -2.64
N LEU A 118 11.85 1.79 -3.06
CA LEU A 118 11.62 2.55 -4.30
C LEU A 118 11.49 1.66 -5.56
N PRO A 119 12.31 0.61 -5.77
CA PRO A 119 12.15 -0.28 -6.92
C PRO A 119 10.81 -1.04 -6.97
N ARG A 120 10.07 -1.10 -5.85
CA ARG A 120 8.77 -1.76 -5.74
C ARG A 120 7.59 -0.81 -6.07
N ASP A 121 7.86 0.42 -6.52
CA ASP A 121 6.89 1.48 -6.85
C ASP A 121 5.73 1.61 -5.83
N PRO A 122 6.04 1.97 -4.56
CA PRO A 122 5.03 2.10 -3.53
C PRO A 122 3.97 3.13 -3.92
N ARG A 123 2.69 2.80 -3.68
CA ARG A 123 1.55 3.70 -3.86
C ARG A 123 1.68 4.96 -3.02
N PHE A 124 2.30 4.86 -1.84
CA PHE A 124 2.53 5.98 -0.94
C PHE A 124 3.83 5.84 -0.15
N ILE A 125 4.55 6.95 0.03
CA ILE A 125 5.70 7.05 0.94
C ILE A 125 5.48 8.25 1.85
N GLY A 126 5.54 8.04 3.16
CA GLY A 126 5.43 9.09 4.17
C GLY A 126 6.57 9.08 5.18
N LEU A 127 7.06 10.26 5.54
CA LEU A 127 8.09 10.43 6.58
C LEU A 127 7.52 11.27 7.73
N VAL A 128 7.63 10.75 8.95
CA VAL A 128 7.41 11.57 10.16
C VAL A 128 8.50 12.62 10.24
N GLY A 129 8.17 13.84 10.65
CA GLY A 129 9.11 14.97 10.72
C GLY A 129 8.87 16.01 9.63
N SER A 130 9.14 17.28 9.93
CA SER A 130 8.95 18.39 8.98
C SER A 130 10.03 18.41 7.91
N ARG A 131 9.82 19.24 6.88
CA ARG A 131 10.80 19.44 5.79
C ARG A 131 12.17 19.88 6.30
N ARG A 132 12.23 20.62 7.42
CA ARG A 132 13.50 20.98 8.08
C ARG A 132 14.29 19.75 8.49
N HIS A 133 13.60 18.73 9.00
CA HIS A 133 14.22 17.50 9.49
C HIS A 133 14.49 16.50 8.38
N THR A 134 13.59 16.39 7.40
CA THR A 134 13.73 15.39 6.32
C THR A 134 14.48 15.89 5.09
N GLY A 135 14.71 17.21 4.96
CA GLY A 135 15.30 17.82 3.76
C GLY A 135 16.65 17.24 3.38
N HIS A 136 17.55 17.03 4.34
CA HIS A 136 18.87 16.46 4.08
C HIS A 136 18.81 15.02 3.53
N HIS A 137 17.85 14.21 3.97
CA HIS A 137 17.60 12.88 3.41
C HIS A 137 17.11 12.94 1.96
N LEU A 138 16.24 13.91 1.64
CA LEU A 138 15.75 14.09 0.27
C LEU A 138 16.88 14.56 -0.66
N GLU A 139 17.77 15.44 -0.19
CA GLU A 139 18.98 15.81 -0.95
C GLU A 139 19.92 14.62 -1.15
N ALA A 140 20.07 13.77 -0.13
CA ALA A 140 20.86 12.55 -0.26
C ALA A 140 20.28 11.60 -1.32
N LEU A 141 18.95 11.43 -1.39
CA LEU A 141 18.30 10.67 -2.45
C LEU A 141 18.56 11.28 -3.84
N ARG A 142 18.47 12.61 -3.98
CA ARG A 142 18.81 13.30 -5.25
C ARG A 142 20.24 13.04 -5.67
N ALA A 143 21.19 13.16 -4.73
CA ALA A 143 22.60 12.93 -5.00
C ALA A 143 22.90 11.49 -5.46
N LYS A 144 22.04 10.54 -5.07
CA LYS A 144 22.09 9.14 -5.53
C LYS A 144 21.34 8.88 -6.85
N GLY A 145 20.78 9.92 -7.47
CA GLY A 145 20.12 9.82 -8.78
C GLY A 145 18.64 9.43 -8.73
N VAL A 146 17.98 9.51 -7.57
CA VAL A 146 16.52 9.32 -7.51
C VAL A 146 15.82 10.48 -8.23
N PRO A 147 14.91 10.23 -9.19
CA PRO A 147 14.22 11.29 -9.94
C PRO A 147 13.41 12.23 -9.05
N GLU A 148 13.32 13.51 -9.42
CA GLU A 148 12.60 14.50 -8.63
C GLU A 148 11.11 14.19 -8.53
N GLU A 149 10.52 13.57 -9.56
CA GLU A 149 9.11 13.16 -9.57
C GLU A 149 8.82 12.12 -8.48
N VAL A 150 9.77 11.23 -8.22
CA VAL A 150 9.68 10.23 -7.15
C VAL A 150 9.83 10.90 -5.78
N ILE A 151 10.79 11.82 -5.63
CA ILE A 151 11.00 12.57 -4.39
C ILE A 151 9.80 13.46 -4.07
N ALA A 152 9.18 14.07 -5.08
CA ALA A 152 8.00 14.92 -4.93
C ALA A 152 6.79 14.18 -4.35
N ARG A 153 6.68 12.87 -4.63
CA ARG A 153 5.64 11.96 -4.09
C ARG A 153 5.84 11.64 -2.60
N ILE A 154 7.01 11.91 -2.02
CA ILE A 154 7.26 11.67 -0.61
C ILE A 154 6.52 12.72 0.24
N GLN A 155 5.62 12.24 1.08
CA GLN A 155 4.85 13.08 2.00
C GLN A 155 5.64 13.30 3.30
N SER A 156 6.04 14.54 3.56
CA SER A 156 6.72 14.94 4.79
C SER A 156 6.34 16.38 5.15
N PRO A 157 5.78 16.63 6.35
CA PRO A 157 5.42 15.65 7.38
C PRO A 157 4.25 14.73 6.95
N VAL A 158 4.35 13.45 7.30
CA VAL A 158 3.24 12.49 7.15
C VAL A 158 2.20 12.65 8.27
N GLY A 159 0.94 12.45 7.92
CA GLY A 159 -0.21 12.58 8.80
C GLY A 159 -1.13 13.72 8.40
N LEU A 160 -2.44 13.52 8.59
CA LEU A 160 -3.44 14.58 8.42
C LEU A 160 -3.27 15.70 9.45
N ASP A 161 -3.65 16.92 9.09
CA ASP A 161 -3.64 18.07 9.98
C ASP A 161 -4.83 18.06 10.94
N ILE A 162 -4.76 17.20 11.95
CA ILE A 162 -5.76 17.06 13.01
C ILE A 162 -5.28 17.65 14.35
N GLY A 163 -4.17 18.40 14.36
CA GLY A 163 -3.56 18.89 15.59
C GLY A 163 -2.90 17.80 16.46
N ALA A 164 -2.58 16.63 15.90
CA ALA A 164 -2.00 15.49 16.61
C ALA A 164 -0.69 15.83 17.35
N ARG A 165 -0.60 15.41 18.62
CA ARG A 165 0.54 15.63 19.53
C ARG A 165 1.09 14.35 20.12
N THR A 166 0.23 13.40 20.47
CA THR A 166 0.66 12.11 21.04
C THR A 166 1.04 11.12 19.94
N PRO A 167 1.87 10.09 20.23
CA PRO A 167 2.20 9.07 19.24
C PRO A 167 0.97 8.36 18.65
N ALA A 168 -0.05 8.13 19.47
CA ALA A 168 -1.32 7.54 19.05
C ALA A 168 -2.10 8.50 18.13
N GLU A 169 -2.21 9.78 18.47
CA GLU A 169 -2.85 10.77 17.59
C GLU A 169 -2.12 10.91 16.24
N ILE A 170 -0.78 10.88 16.26
CA ILE A 170 0.04 10.93 15.05
C ILE A 170 -0.23 9.68 14.20
N ALA A 171 -0.19 8.48 14.79
CA ALA A 171 -0.50 7.24 14.07
C ALA A 171 -1.93 7.25 13.49
N LEU A 172 -2.92 7.74 14.23
CA LEU A 172 -4.30 7.91 13.75
C LEU A 172 -4.35 8.85 12.53
N SER A 173 -3.67 10.00 12.61
CA SER A 173 -3.57 10.96 11.49
C SER A 173 -2.94 10.35 10.25
N ILE A 174 -1.96 9.46 10.42
CA ILE A 174 -1.27 8.79 9.31
C ILE A 174 -2.25 7.78 8.69
N LEU A 175 -2.82 6.87 9.49
CA LEU A 175 -3.74 5.84 9.00
C LEU A 175 -4.96 6.43 8.29
N ALA A 176 -5.55 7.51 8.84
CA ALA A 176 -6.65 8.21 8.19
C ALA A 176 -6.28 8.71 6.79
N GLY A 177 -5.07 9.26 6.64
CA GLY A 177 -4.56 9.69 5.35
C GLY A 177 -4.21 8.52 4.41
N LEU A 178 -3.67 7.42 4.91
CA LEU A 178 -3.41 6.22 4.09
C LEU A 178 -4.72 5.63 3.55
N VAL A 179 -5.78 5.61 4.36
CA VAL A 179 -7.13 5.21 3.93
C VAL A 179 -7.64 6.15 2.85
N ALA A 180 -7.46 7.46 3.00
CA ALA A 180 -7.85 8.44 1.98
C ALA A 180 -7.15 8.16 0.65
N VAL A 181 -5.82 8.02 0.64
CA VAL A 181 -5.04 7.69 -0.57
C VAL A 181 -5.51 6.38 -1.19
N ARG A 182 -5.71 5.33 -0.38
CA ARG A 182 -6.20 4.04 -0.86
C ARG A 182 -7.53 4.15 -1.60
N ARG A 183 -8.42 5.03 -1.12
CA ARG A 183 -9.75 5.28 -1.69
C ARG A 183 -9.76 6.39 -2.77
N GLY A 184 -8.61 6.93 -3.14
CA GLY A 184 -8.50 8.01 -4.14
C GLY A 184 -8.91 9.40 -3.63
N GLY A 185 -9.05 9.57 -2.31
CA GLY A 185 -9.24 10.88 -1.67
C GLY A 185 -7.93 11.64 -1.50
N GLY A 186 -7.98 12.97 -1.51
CA GLY A 186 -6.78 13.82 -1.40
C GLY A 186 -6.12 13.81 -0.02
N GLY A 187 -6.92 13.72 1.05
CA GLY A 187 -6.45 13.85 2.44
C GLY A 187 -6.07 15.30 2.79
N GLY A 188 -6.46 15.78 3.96
CA GLY A 188 -5.99 17.07 4.52
C GLY A 188 -4.60 16.92 5.15
N TRP A 189 -3.58 16.61 4.34
CA TRP A 189 -2.22 16.38 4.83
C TRP A 189 -1.60 17.64 5.46
N LYS A 190 -0.72 17.45 6.45
CA LYS A 190 0.11 18.53 6.97
C LYS A 190 0.92 19.18 5.83
N SER A 191 0.93 20.51 5.83
CA SER A 191 1.66 21.29 4.84
C SER A 191 3.17 21.03 4.93
N LYS A 192 3.83 21.00 3.77
CA LYS A 192 5.31 20.96 3.66
C LYS A 192 5.97 22.25 4.19
N ASN A 193 5.18 23.32 4.37
CA ASN A 193 5.62 24.66 4.77
C ASN A 193 5.28 25.01 6.24
N GLY A 194 4.80 24.04 7.03
CA GLY A 194 4.50 24.20 8.46
C GLY A 194 5.70 23.90 9.34
#